data_AF-A0A967CZE8-F1
#
_entry.id   AF-A0A967CZE8-F1
#
_cell.length_a   1.000
_cell.length_b   1.000
_cell.length_c   1.000
_cell.angle_alpha   90.00
_cell.angle_beta   90.00
_cell.angle_gamma   90.00
#
_symmetry.space_group_name_H-M   'P 1'
#
loop_
_entity.id
_entity.type
_entity.pdbx_description
1 polymer ?
#
loop_
_entity_poly.entity_id
_entity_poly.type
_entity_poly.pdbx_seq_one_letter_code
_entity_poly.pdbx_strand_id
1 'polypeptide(L)'
;MSFQAISLLQVGKAALWETNEIMSCGLSPRLPVAATVRAVRATLFAAAFFGLAGLAMGQSAPAAWSPEFVQQVLADAWSRGDVRRGAGVFSAAATGCTSCHKVAGVGGAVGPELTTVAKCLSPEEIVESVYWPARSMKPEYRAYAFVLADGRVLQGMIQQETADCVVVVEATGNRHDLVPADIEERTEAGSLMPANVFTSLPAPQRRDLVRYLLELGRTAGLETLSHRAGPFDVPREPLEPDDWPNRDLWVNKHRVYDSYTKQAIAFRGRDPMPLLLPAWPGLDGGTHGHWGSIPWSTWDDERRNKGDQGSLQCWPLALGGRTVPRAVNLRLGDTGELAACFNPDTLQFEAVWTGGFLTFGKHRY
;
A
#
# COMPACT_ATOMS: atom_id res chain seq x y z
N MET A 1 -35.86 -17.98 -5.89
CA MET A 1 -37.11 -17.66 -5.17
C MET A 1 -36.77 -17.75 -3.68
N SER A 2 -36.36 -16.63 -3.07
CA SER A 2 -37.22 -15.68 -2.32
C SER A 2 -37.62 -16.28 -0.95
N PHE A 3 -37.02 -15.86 0.17
CA PHE A 3 -37.28 -14.64 0.98
C PHE A 3 -38.06 -14.99 2.26
N GLN A 4 -37.44 -14.81 3.43
CA GLN A 4 -38.00 -14.34 4.71
C GLN A 4 -36.78 -13.81 5.52
N ALA A 5 -36.46 -12.51 5.58
CA ALA A 5 -37.10 -11.37 6.27
C ALA A 5 -37.11 -11.49 7.81
N ILE A 6 -36.16 -10.81 8.48
CA ILE A 6 -36.32 -9.61 9.34
C ILE A 6 -36.82 -9.92 10.77
N SER A 7 -35.95 -9.70 11.77
CA SER A 7 -36.23 -8.92 13.01
C SER A 7 -35.06 -9.03 14.00
N LEU A 8 -34.40 -7.89 14.29
CA LEU A 8 -33.84 -7.49 15.60
C LEU A 8 -32.93 -6.28 15.41
N LEU A 9 -33.58 -5.12 15.23
CA LEU A 9 -33.00 -3.79 15.21
C LEU A 9 -33.97 -2.91 15.99
N GLN A 10 -33.87 -2.92 17.32
CA GLN A 10 -34.48 -1.94 18.23
C GLN A 10 -34.12 -2.31 19.67
N VAL A 11 -33.11 -1.68 20.23
CA VAL A 11 -33.02 -1.08 21.59
C VAL A 11 -31.61 -0.47 21.68
N GLY A 12 -31.52 0.83 21.93
CA GLY A 12 -30.24 1.46 22.34
C GLY A 12 -29.70 2.60 21.47
N LYS A 13 -30.55 3.54 21.03
CA LYS A 13 -30.12 4.90 20.67
C LYS A 13 -31.16 5.91 21.15
N ALA A 14 -30.98 6.42 22.37
CA ALA A 14 -31.50 7.71 22.83
C ALA A 14 -30.81 8.08 24.15
N ALA A 15 -30.57 9.38 24.35
CA ALA A 15 -30.08 10.03 25.57
C ALA A 15 -28.56 10.07 25.82
N LEU A 16 -27.84 10.85 25.01
CA LEU A 16 -26.65 11.60 25.46
C LEU A 16 -26.58 12.94 24.71
N TRP A 17 -27.47 13.86 25.07
CA TRP A 17 -27.30 15.30 24.92
C TRP A 17 -28.15 15.99 25.99
N GLU A 18 -27.62 17.09 26.56
CA GLU A 18 -28.17 17.93 27.66
C GLU A 18 -27.91 17.46 29.11
N THR A 19 -26.93 18.07 29.76
CA THR A 19 -27.17 19.08 30.82
C THR A 19 -25.83 19.58 31.39
N ASN A 20 -25.63 20.90 31.27
CA ASN A 20 -24.60 21.69 31.93
C ASN A 20 -25.30 22.51 33.04
N GLU A 21 -24.59 22.77 34.13
CA GLU A 21 -24.97 23.59 35.31
C GLU A 21 -25.90 22.98 36.38
N ILE A 22 -25.37 22.84 37.61
CA ILE A 22 -25.87 23.46 38.86
C ILE A 22 -24.79 23.33 39.96
N MET A 23 -24.68 24.41 40.75
CA MET A 23 -23.70 24.72 41.79
C MET A 23 -23.77 23.90 43.09
N SER A 24 -22.59 23.81 43.73
CA SER A 24 -22.26 23.85 45.18
C SER A 24 -23.14 23.14 46.23
N CYS A 25 -22.54 22.22 46.99
CA CYS A 25 -22.47 22.30 48.46
C CYS A 25 -21.37 21.35 48.99
N GLY A 26 -20.56 21.81 49.94
CA GLY A 26 -19.33 21.15 50.38
C GLY A 26 -19.50 20.16 51.54
N LEU A 27 -18.47 19.31 51.73
CA LEU A 27 -17.86 18.96 53.01
C LEU A 27 -16.74 17.93 52.77
N SER A 28 -15.51 18.27 53.19
CA SER A 28 -14.43 17.29 53.39
C SER A 28 -14.56 16.64 54.78
N PRO A 29 -13.88 15.52 55.05
CA PRO A 29 -12.58 15.67 55.70
C PRO A 29 -11.46 14.79 55.13
N ARG A 30 -10.25 15.23 55.47
CA ARG A 30 -8.91 14.81 55.04
C ARG A 30 -8.51 13.44 55.60
N LEU A 31 -7.79 12.65 54.79
CA LEU A 31 -6.63 11.84 55.20
C LEU A 31 -5.63 11.73 54.01
N PRO A 32 -4.31 11.66 54.26
CA PRO A 32 -3.29 11.89 53.22
C PRO A 32 -2.96 10.60 52.47
N VAL A 33 -3.35 10.52 51.20
CA VAL A 33 -2.95 9.42 50.29
C VAL A 33 -1.87 9.94 49.34
N ALA A 34 -0.70 10.23 49.87
CA ALA A 34 0.47 10.64 49.10
C ALA A 34 1.67 9.74 49.44
N ALA A 35 1.54 8.44 49.19
CA ALA A 35 2.68 7.50 49.16
C ALA A 35 2.35 6.17 48.44
N THR A 36 1.08 5.77 48.35
CA THR A 36 0.72 4.40 47.91
C THR A 36 0.14 4.32 46.49
N VAL A 37 -0.08 5.44 45.80
CA VAL A 37 -0.72 5.44 44.46
C VAL A 37 0.30 5.40 43.30
N ARG A 38 1.58 5.69 43.55
CA ARG A 38 2.61 5.68 42.50
C ARG A 38 3.06 4.26 42.13
N ALA A 39 3.13 3.35 43.11
CA ALA A 39 3.55 1.95 42.88
C ALA A 39 2.48 1.09 42.19
N VAL A 40 1.18 1.35 42.42
CA VAL A 40 0.09 0.53 41.85
C VAL A 40 -0.29 0.97 40.43
N ARG A 41 -0.01 2.23 40.05
CA ARG A 41 -0.27 2.73 38.69
C ARG A 41 0.74 2.23 37.65
N ALA A 42 2.02 2.08 38.00
CA ALA A 42 3.04 1.61 37.07
C ALA A 42 2.83 0.14 36.66
N THR A 43 2.50 -0.74 37.62
CA THR A 43 2.34 -2.19 37.36
C THR A 43 1.06 -2.52 36.57
N LEU A 44 0.00 -1.73 36.73
CA LEU A 44 -1.26 -1.94 35.99
C LEU A 44 -1.26 -1.27 34.61
N PHE A 45 -0.53 -0.15 34.41
CA PHE A 45 -0.40 0.46 33.08
C PHE A 45 0.52 -0.32 32.16
N ALA A 46 1.64 -0.88 32.64
CA ALA A 46 2.50 -1.72 31.82
C ALA A 46 1.74 -2.95 31.30
N ALA A 47 1.05 -3.70 32.17
CA ALA A 47 0.29 -4.88 31.77
C ALA A 47 -0.87 -4.57 30.80
N ALA A 48 -1.55 -3.42 30.98
CA ALA A 48 -2.66 -3.03 30.11
C ALA A 48 -2.20 -2.47 28.76
N PHE A 49 -1.14 -1.66 28.71
CA PHE A 49 -0.66 -1.05 27.46
C PHE A 49 0.07 -2.08 26.57
N PHE A 50 0.86 -2.99 27.16
CA PHE A 50 1.50 -4.09 26.43
C PHE A 50 0.50 -5.22 26.07
N GLY A 51 -0.60 -5.37 26.81
CA GLY A 51 -1.64 -6.38 26.54
C GLY A 51 -2.71 -5.96 25.52
N LEU A 52 -3.03 -4.66 25.40
CA LEU A 52 -4.14 -4.18 24.57
C LEU A 52 -3.76 -3.80 23.14
N ALA A 53 -2.48 -3.59 22.83
CA ALA A 53 -2.03 -3.39 21.44
C ALA A 53 -2.24 -4.63 20.54
N GLY A 54 -2.44 -5.82 21.13
CA GLY A 54 -2.70 -7.07 20.41
C GLY A 54 -4.17 -7.37 20.11
N LEU A 55 -5.13 -6.57 20.59
CA LEU A 55 -6.57 -6.90 20.53
C LEU A 55 -7.37 -6.18 19.45
N ALA A 56 -6.73 -5.35 18.63
CA ALA A 56 -7.37 -4.61 17.55
C ALA A 56 -6.90 -5.06 16.16
N MET A 57 -6.97 -6.36 15.89
CA MET A 57 -7.04 -6.97 14.56
C MET A 57 -7.16 -8.48 14.81
N GLY A 58 -8.12 -9.16 14.17
CA GLY A 58 -8.24 -10.62 14.24
C GLY A 58 -7.03 -11.30 13.60
N GLN A 59 -5.93 -11.40 14.34
CA GLN A 59 -4.67 -11.95 13.87
C GLN A 59 -4.55 -13.38 14.37
N SER A 60 -4.47 -14.33 13.44
CA SER A 60 -4.04 -15.68 13.76
C SER A 60 -2.57 -15.63 14.19
N ALA A 61 -2.27 -16.14 15.39
CA ALA A 61 -0.90 -16.35 15.82
C ALA A 61 -0.12 -17.16 14.75
N PRO A 62 1.19 -16.91 14.58
CA PRO A 62 2.01 -17.75 13.70
C PRO A 62 1.85 -19.22 14.09
N ALA A 63 1.92 -20.12 13.10
CA ALA A 63 1.92 -21.55 13.36
C ALA A 63 3.00 -21.89 14.40
N ALA A 64 2.73 -22.89 15.24
CA ALA A 64 3.74 -23.37 16.18
C ALA A 64 5.01 -23.77 15.41
N TRP A 65 6.18 -23.38 15.94
CA TRP A 65 7.45 -23.72 15.31
C TRP A 65 7.65 -25.23 15.30
N SER A 66 8.03 -25.78 14.14
CA SER A 66 8.58 -27.13 14.02
C SER A 66 9.62 -27.19 12.90
N PRO A 67 10.66 -28.04 13.02
CA PRO A 67 11.63 -28.25 11.95
C PRO A 67 10.97 -28.71 10.64
N GLU A 68 9.93 -29.53 10.72
CA GLU A 68 9.19 -30.05 9.57
C GLU A 68 8.50 -28.92 8.80
N PHE A 69 7.91 -27.96 9.52
CA PHE A 69 7.30 -26.78 8.90
C PHE A 69 8.34 -25.92 8.18
N VAL A 70 9.50 -25.69 8.80
CA VAL A 70 10.61 -24.94 8.17
C VAL A 70 11.03 -25.61 6.87
N GLN A 71 11.23 -26.93 6.89
CA GLN A 71 11.60 -27.70 5.70
C GLN A 71 10.51 -27.67 4.62
N GLN A 72 9.23 -27.70 5.01
CA GLN A 72 8.12 -27.56 4.07
C GLN A 72 8.10 -26.19 3.38
N VAL A 73 8.32 -25.11 4.13
CA VAL A 73 8.40 -23.74 3.59
C VAL A 73 9.58 -23.61 2.63
N LEU A 74 10.74 -24.16 3.00
CA LEU A 74 11.92 -24.16 2.14
C LEU A 74 11.65 -24.91 0.83
N ALA A 75 11.11 -26.13 0.91
CA ALA A 75 10.77 -26.93 -0.26
C ALA A 75 9.78 -26.19 -1.19
N ASP A 76 8.78 -25.51 -0.61
CA ASP A 76 7.82 -24.71 -1.36
C ASP A 76 8.50 -23.52 -2.06
N ALA A 77 9.32 -22.75 -1.34
CA ALA A 77 10.05 -21.61 -1.88
C ALA A 77 11.02 -22.02 -3.00
N TRP A 78 11.72 -23.13 -2.85
CA TRP A 78 12.66 -23.61 -3.87
C TRP A 78 11.95 -24.14 -5.13
N SER A 79 10.82 -24.82 -4.98
CA SER A 79 10.11 -25.47 -6.09
C SER A 79 9.17 -24.54 -6.85
N ARG A 80 8.49 -23.61 -6.15
CA ARG A 80 7.40 -22.80 -6.71
C ARG A 80 7.58 -21.29 -6.51
N GLY A 81 8.58 -20.88 -5.73
CA GLY A 81 8.85 -19.47 -5.45
C GLY A 81 9.41 -18.74 -6.67
N ASP A 82 8.97 -17.50 -6.86
CA ASP A 82 9.52 -16.61 -7.88
C ASP A 82 10.24 -15.43 -7.22
N VAL A 83 11.53 -15.34 -7.52
CA VAL A 83 12.43 -14.34 -6.93
C VAL A 83 12.04 -12.89 -7.31
N ARG A 84 11.45 -12.68 -8.49
CA ARG A 84 11.03 -11.34 -8.97
C ARG A 84 9.79 -10.88 -8.23
N ARG A 85 8.81 -11.78 -8.09
CA ARG A 85 7.60 -11.51 -7.31
C ARG A 85 7.95 -11.28 -5.85
N GLY A 86 8.88 -12.04 -5.29
CA GLY A 86 9.38 -11.85 -3.93
C GLY A 86 10.02 -10.48 -3.70
N ALA A 87 10.83 -9.99 -4.64
CA ALA A 87 11.38 -8.63 -4.58
C ALA A 87 10.28 -7.56 -4.57
N GLY A 88 9.22 -7.76 -5.38
CA GLY A 88 8.04 -6.90 -5.39
C GLY A 88 7.29 -6.92 -4.05
N VAL A 89 7.12 -8.10 -3.44
CA VAL A 89 6.50 -8.26 -2.12
C VAL A 89 7.33 -7.55 -1.03
N PHE A 90 8.66 -7.72 -1.04
CA PHE A 90 9.55 -7.04 -0.09
C PHE A 90 9.44 -5.51 -0.17
N SER A 91 9.32 -4.98 -1.39
CA SER A 91 9.33 -3.54 -1.66
C SER A 91 7.98 -2.85 -1.51
N ALA A 92 6.90 -3.63 -1.42
CA ALA A 92 5.56 -3.08 -1.34
C ALA A 92 5.33 -2.37 0.00
N ALA A 93 4.79 -1.15 -0.06
CA ALA A 93 4.45 -0.39 1.15
C ALA A 93 3.49 -1.15 2.09
N ALA A 94 2.63 -2.01 1.53
CA ALA A 94 1.68 -2.82 2.28
C ALA A 94 2.36 -3.90 3.16
N THR A 95 3.56 -4.36 2.82
CA THR A 95 4.30 -5.34 3.62
C THR A 95 5.26 -4.67 4.61
N GLY A 96 5.66 -3.43 4.35
CA GLY A 96 6.42 -2.60 5.28
C GLY A 96 7.86 -3.04 5.53
N CYS A 97 8.38 -4.09 4.86
CA CYS A 97 9.73 -4.61 5.09
C CYS A 97 10.81 -3.54 4.89
N THR A 98 10.65 -2.70 3.87
CA THR A 98 11.56 -1.58 3.55
C THR A 98 11.56 -0.46 4.56
N SER A 99 10.53 -0.36 5.40
CA SER A 99 10.45 0.65 6.46
C SER A 99 11.50 0.39 7.55
N CYS A 100 11.86 -0.89 7.74
CA CYS A 100 12.78 -1.31 8.79
C CYS A 100 14.11 -1.82 8.23
N HIS A 101 14.09 -2.51 7.09
CA HIS A 101 15.27 -3.14 6.51
C HIS A 101 15.74 -2.42 5.26
N LYS A 102 17.05 -2.38 5.10
CA LYS A 102 17.69 -1.94 3.86
C LYS A 102 18.08 -3.12 2.98
N VAL A 103 18.08 -2.84 1.68
CA VAL A 103 18.70 -3.64 0.62
C VAL A 103 19.38 -2.69 -0.37
N ALA A 104 20.62 -2.98 -0.75
CA ALA A 104 21.48 -2.13 -1.56
C ALA A 104 21.54 -0.67 -1.08
N GLY A 105 21.50 -0.47 0.25
CA GLY A 105 21.53 0.85 0.89
C GLY A 105 20.21 1.64 0.85
N VAL A 106 19.11 1.04 0.36
CA VAL A 106 17.78 1.66 0.37
C VAL A 106 16.86 0.96 1.35
N GLY A 107 16.16 1.74 2.19
CA GLY A 107 15.24 1.28 3.22
C GLY A 107 15.59 1.80 4.61
N GLY A 108 14.97 1.23 5.63
CA GLY A 108 15.14 1.59 7.04
C GLY A 108 16.40 1.02 7.69
N ALA A 109 16.87 1.67 8.76
CA ALA A 109 18.02 1.24 9.54
C ALA A 109 17.64 0.68 10.93
N VAL A 110 16.35 0.37 11.13
CA VAL A 110 15.84 -0.19 12.39
C VAL A 110 16.22 -1.67 12.47
N GLY A 111 15.94 -2.43 11.42
CA GLY A 111 16.37 -3.83 11.28
C GLY A 111 17.75 -3.96 10.62
N PRO A 112 18.31 -5.18 10.61
CA PRO A 112 19.56 -5.47 9.91
C PRO A 112 19.45 -5.19 8.40
N GLU A 113 20.59 -4.80 7.83
CA GLU A 113 20.81 -4.74 6.38
C GLU A 113 20.73 -6.15 5.78
N LEU A 114 19.87 -6.34 4.77
CA LEU A 114 19.58 -7.65 4.19
C LEU A 114 20.28 -7.92 2.87
N THR A 115 21.04 -6.95 2.32
CA THR A 115 21.72 -7.07 1.01
C THR A 115 22.45 -8.40 0.80
N THR A 116 23.06 -8.96 1.85
CA THR A 116 23.80 -10.23 1.78
C THR A 116 23.23 -11.32 2.67
N VAL A 117 21.94 -11.24 3.03
CA VAL A 117 21.33 -12.14 4.03
C VAL A 117 21.52 -13.62 3.70
N ALA A 118 21.39 -14.03 2.42
CA ALA A 118 21.59 -15.42 2.01
C ALA A 118 23.05 -15.90 2.14
N LYS A 119 24.01 -14.99 2.20
CA LYS A 119 25.43 -15.33 2.45
C LYS A 119 25.73 -15.43 3.95
N CYS A 120 24.95 -14.75 4.78
CA CYS A 120 25.21 -14.63 6.22
C CYS A 120 24.42 -15.63 7.06
N LEU A 121 23.22 -16.03 6.62
CA LEU A 121 22.33 -16.92 7.34
C LEU A 121 22.07 -18.21 6.54
N SER A 122 21.85 -19.30 7.25
CA SER A 122 21.33 -20.54 6.65
C SER A 122 19.89 -20.34 6.15
N PRO A 123 19.43 -21.15 5.17
CA PRO A 123 18.05 -21.11 4.70
C PRO A 123 17.02 -21.22 5.85
N GLU A 124 17.28 -22.09 6.81
CA GLU A 124 16.44 -22.31 8.00
C GLU A 124 16.38 -21.06 8.87
N GLU A 125 17.51 -20.42 9.16
CA GLU A 125 17.56 -19.17 9.95
C GLU A 125 16.79 -18.04 9.26
N ILE A 126 16.83 -17.96 7.92
CA ILE A 126 16.07 -16.95 7.16
C ILE A 126 14.57 -17.17 7.33
N VAL A 127 14.10 -18.42 7.19
CA VAL A 127 12.68 -18.76 7.40
C VAL A 127 12.27 -18.51 8.84
N GLU A 128 13.11 -18.87 9.81
CA GLU A 128 12.81 -18.65 11.22
C GLU A 128 12.72 -17.16 11.55
N SER A 129 13.61 -16.33 10.99
CA SER A 129 13.63 -14.89 11.23
C SER A 129 12.36 -14.19 10.74
N VAL A 130 11.74 -14.66 9.65
CA VAL A 130 10.52 -14.04 9.11
C VAL A 130 9.23 -14.55 9.75
N TYR A 131 9.18 -15.81 10.18
CA TYR A 131 7.99 -16.38 10.84
C TYR A 131 7.98 -16.15 12.36
N TRP A 132 9.15 -16.18 13.00
CA TRP A 132 9.30 -16.07 14.44
C TRP A 132 10.47 -15.14 14.79
N PRO A 133 10.37 -13.83 14.51
CA PRO A 133 11.47 -12.87 14.69
C PRO A 133 11.99 -12.76 16.12
N ALA A 134 11.17 -13.13 17.13
CA ALA A 134 11.57 -13.16 18.53
C ALA A 134 12.31 -14.43 18.96
N ARG A 135 12.42 -15.47 18.10
CA ARG A 135 13.00 -16.78 18.46
C ARG A 135 14.52 -16.78 18.44
N SER A 136 15.11 -16.20 17.40
CA SER A 136 16.55 -16.12 17.21
C SER A 136 16.91 -14.70 16.80
N MET A 137 17.43 -13.93 17.75
CA MET A 137 17.71 -12.51 17.57
C MET A 137 18.98 -12.16 18.31
N LYS A 138 19.86 -11.41 17.64
CA LYS A 138 21.08 -10.93 18.28
C LYS A 138 20.73 -9.92 19.38
N PRO A 139 21.54 -9.84 20.45
CA PRO A 139 21.27 -8.92 21.56
C PRO A 139 21.05 -7.46 21.13
N GLU A 140 21.73 -6.98 20.10
CA GLU A 140 21.59 -5.59 19.62
C GLU A 140 20.20 -5.25 19.04
N TYR A 141 19.39 -6.25 18.68
CA TYR A 141 18.04 -6.06 18.15
C TYR A 141 16.94 -6.30 19.17
N ARG A 142 17.30 -6.59 20.44
CA ARG A 142 16.31 -6.74 21.52
C ARG A 142 15.63 -5.41 21.81
N ALA A 143 14.32 -5.43 21.77
CA ALA A 143 13.48 -4.32 22.18
C ALA A 143 13.29 -4.34 23.70
N TYR A 144 13.26 -3.15 24.28
CA TYR A 144 12.94 -2.92 25.68
C TYR A 144 11.79 -1.94 25.79
N ALA A 145 10.93 -2.20 26.77
CA ALA A 145 9.94 -1.28 27.29
C ALA A 145 10.56 -0.47 28.42
N PHE A 146 10.45 0.85 28.34
CA PHE A 146 10.93 1.80 29.35
C PHE A 146 9.74 2.55 29.94
N VAL A 147 9.63 2.55 31.27
CA VAL A 147 8.73 3.43 32.01
C VAL A 147 9.57 4.58 32.54
N LEU A 148 9.24 5.81 32.15
CA LEU A 148 9.98 7.01 32.51
C LEU A 148 9.34 7.74 33.71
N ALA A 149 10.15 8.50 34.44
CA ALA A 149 9.74 9.26 35.62
C ALA A 149 8.67 10.33 35.36
N ASP A 150 8.55 10.77 34.11
CA ASP A 150 7.51 11.69 33.64
C ASP A 150 6.18 10.98 33.29
N GLY A 151 6.12 9.66 33.46
CA GLY A 151 4.95 8.82 33.18
C GLY A 151 4.83 8.33 31.74
N ARG A 152 5.78 8.68 30.85
CA ARG A 152 5.79 8.13 29.48
C ARG A 152 6.25 6.68 29.47
N VAL A 153 5.70 5.90 28.54
CA VAL A 153 6.16 4.56 28.21
C VAL A 153 6.71 4.57 26.79
N LEU A 154 7.92 4.07 26.62
CA LEU A 154 8.62 4.00 25.34
C LEU A 154 9.02 2.55 25.05
N GLN A 155 8.91 2.12 23.79
CA GLN A 155 9.39 0.81 23.36
C GLN A 155 10.34 0.96 22.18
N GLY A 156 11.55 0.44 22.34
CA GLY A 156 12.57 0.52 21.29
C GLY A 156 13.80 -0.33 21.58
N MET A 157 14.74 -0.34 20.64
CA MET A 157 16.03 -1.00 20.79
C MET A 157 17.06 -0.01 21.32
N ILE A 158 18.00 -0.50 22.12
CA ILE A 158 19.10 0.33 22.62
C ILE A 158 20.20 0.36 21.58
N GLN A 159 20.44 1.53 21.01
CA GLN A 159 21.50 1.73 20.02
C GLN A 159 22.85 2.01 20.70
N GLN A 160 22.81 2.70 21.84
CA GLN A 160 24.00 3.05 22.61
C GLN A 160 23.62 3.21 24.08
N GLU A 161 24.46 2.72 24.98
CA GLU A 161 24.28 2.84 26.43
C GLU A 161 25.60 3.29 27.07
N THR A 162 25.55 4.39 27.83
CA THR A 162 26.67 4.99 28.56
C THR A 162 26.20 5.32 29.98
N ALA A 163 27.12 5.71 30.86
CA ALA A 163 26.78 6.06 32.24
C ALA A 163 25.76 7.21 32.34
N ASP A 164 25.74 8.12 31.37
CA ASP A 164 24.93 9.34 31.41
C ASP A 164 23.76 9.33 30.39
N CYS A 165 23.73 8.37 29.46
CA CYS A 165 22.76 8.36 28.36
C CYS A 165 22.46 6.96 27.84
N VAL A 166 21.18 6.66 27.65
CA VAL A 166 20.66 5.50 26.90
C VAL A 166 19.96 6.00 25.65
N VAL A 167 20.51 5.66 24.48
CA VAL A 167 19.95 6.00 23.17
C VAL A 167 19.01 4.89 22.75
N VAL A 168 17.73 5.20 22.62
CA VAL A 168 16.69 4.25 22.22
C VAL A 168 16.12 4.62 20.86
N VAL A 169 15.95 3.61 19.99
CA VAL A 169 15.34 3.76 18.66
C VAL A 169 14.04 2.97 18.61
N GLU A 170 12.93 3.66 18.33
CA GLU A 170 11.60 3.06 18.17
C GLU A 170 11.45 2.37 16.80
N ALA A 171 10.40 1.55 16.65
CA ALA A 171 10.07 0.90 15.37
C ALA A 171 9.79 1.89 14.23
N THR A 172 9.38 3.13 14.55
CA THR A 172 9.20 4.22 13.60
C THR A 172 10.51 4.84 13.11
N GLY A 173 11.64 4.48 13.72
CA GLY A 173 12.96 5.09 13.48
C GLY A 173 13.24 6.33 14.32
N ASN A 174 12.32 6.75 15.20
CA ASN A 174 12.54 7.86 16.12
C ASN A 174 13.63 7.52 17.13
N ARG A 175 14.56 8.46 17.34
CA ARG A 175 15.67 8.33 18.30
C ARG A 175 15.37 9.17 19.53
N HIS A 176 15.55 8.57 20.70
CA HIS A 176 15.35 9.19 22.01
C HIS A 176 16.60 9.03 22.86
N ASP A 177 17.07 10.13 23.43
CA ASP A 177 18.18 10.13 24.37
C ASP A 177 17.59 10.19 25.78
N LEU A 178 17.67 9.07 26.50
CA LEU A 178 17.13 8.92 27.85
C LEU A 178 18.25 9.09 28.88
N VAL A 179 17.98 9.87 29.93
CA VAL A 179 18.87 9.93 31.10
C VAL A 179 18.61 8.68 31.94
N PRO A 180 19.62 7.86 32.29
CA PRO A 180 19.41 6.62 33.05
C PRO A 180 18.65 6.82 34.37
N ALA A 181 18.85 7.97 35.03
CA ALA A 181 18.15 8.33 36.27
C ALA A 181 16.63 8.55 36.10
N ASP A 182 16.16 8.84 34.88
CA ASP A 182 14.75 9.04 34.56
C ASP A 182 14.03 7.73 34.21
N ILE A 183 14.75 6.60 34.14
CA ILE A 183 14.19 5.29 33.82
C ILE A 183 13.74 4.62 35.13
N GLU A 184 12.42 4.55 35.36
CA GLU A 184 11.83 3.89 36.53
C GLU A 184 11.81 2.36 36.37
N GLU A 185 11.50 1.86 35.16
CA GLU A 185 11.44 0.42 34.87
C GLU A 185 11.95 0.13 33.45
N ARG A 186 12.65 -0.99 33.29
CA ARG A 186 13.11 -1.52 31.99
C ARG A 186 12.77 -3.00 31.91
N THR A 187 11.98 -3.37 30.89
CA THR A 187 11.53 -4.76 30.69
C THR A 187 11.79 -5.19 29.25
N GLU A 188 12.31 -6.41 29.05
CA GLU A 188 12.53 -6.94 27.69
C GLU A 188 11.18 -7.18 27.00
N ALA A 189 11.03 -6.65 25.79
CA ALA A 189 9.80 -6.67 25.00
C ALA A 189 9.89 -7.58 23.76
N GLY A 190 10.99 -8.34 23.61
CA GLY A 190 11.21 -9.21 22.45
C GLY A 190 11.75 -8.46 21.24
N SER A 191 11.20 -8.71 20.04
CA SER A 191 11.64 -8.10 18.78
C SER A 191 10.75 -6.92 18.37
N LEU A 192 11.33 -5.87 17.78
CA LEU A 192 10.56 -4.83 17.09
C LEU A 192 9.96 -5.30 15.76
N MET A 193 10.46 -6.40 15.17
CA MET A 193 9.90 -6.96 13.95
C MET A 193 8.56 -7.66 14.27
N PRO A 194 7.43 -7.21 13.69
CA PRO A 194 6.14 -7.81 14.01
C PRO A 194 5.99 -9.21 13.41
N ALA A 195 5.61 -10.20 14.23
CA ALA A 195 5.44 -11.59 13.78
C ALA A 195 4.25 -11.82 12.82
N ASN A 196 3.29 -10.90 12.83
CA ASN A 196 2.06 -10.97 12.04
C ASN A 196 2.21 -10.47 10.60
N VAL A 197 3.16 -9.57 10.33
CA VAL A 197 3.32 -8.92 9.01
C VAL A 197 3.56 -9.97 7.94
N PHE A 198 4.56 -10.84 8.13
CA PHE A 198 4.87 -11.90 7.18
C PHE A 198 3.72 -12.92 7.08
N THR A 199 3.15 -13.33 8.21
CA THR A 199 2.13 -14.40 8.25
C THR A 199 0.76 -13.96 7.71
N SER A 200 0.48 -12.66 7.69
CA SER A 200 -0.71 -12.07 7.06
C SER A 200 -0.70 -12.13 5.53
N LEU A 201 0.47 -12.36 4.93
CA LEU A 201 0.60 -12.41 3.47
C LEU A 201 -0.06 -13.70 2.91
N PRO A 202 -0.72 -13.60 1.74
CA PRO A 202 -1.17 -14.77 0.99
C PRO A 202 -0.04 -15.78 0.79
N ALA A 203 -0.36 -17.07 0.82
CA ALA A 203 0.64 -18.13 0.69
C ALA A 203 1.57 -17.98 -0.53
N PRO A 204 1.10 -17.59 -1.74
CA PRO A 204 1.99 -17.33 -2.87
C PRO A 204 3.01 -16.21 -2.60
N GLN A 205 2.59 -15.14 -1.94
CA GLN A 205 3.47 -14.01 -1.62
C GLN A 205 4.50 -14.37 -0.55
N ARG A 206 4.10 -15.14 0.48
CA ARG A 206 5.03 -15.66 1.49
C ARG A 206 6.13 -16.50 0.87
N ARG A 207 5.74 -17.44 0.01
CA ARG A 207 6.67 -18.31 -0.71
C ARG A 207 7.64 -17.51 -1.59
N ASP A 208 7.11 -16.59 -2.40
CA ASP A 208 7.92 -15.78 -3.30
C ASP A 208 8.89 -14.87 -2.51
N LEU A 209 8.45 -14.28 -1.39
CA LEU A 209 9.29 -13.48 -0.50
C LEU A 209 10.42 -14.31 0.14
N VAL A 210 10.12 -15.51 0.64
CA VAL A 210 11.16 -16.43 1.14
C VAL A 210 12.15 -16.76 0.04
N ARG A 211 11.68 -17.06 -1.17
CA ARG A 211 12.56 -17.33 -2.31
C ARG A 211 13.49 -16.17 -2.61
N TYR A 212 12.99 -14.93 -2.56
CA TYR A 212 13.81 -13.72 -2.71
C TYR A 212 14.91 -13.63 -1.65
N LEU A 213 14.57 -13.80 -0.37
CA LEU A 213 15.54 -13.72 0.73
C LEU A 213 16.60 -14.82 0.68
N LEU A 214 16.24 -16.03 0.22
CA LEU A 214 17.17 -17.16 0.05
C LEU A 214 18.21 -16.96 -1.06
N GLU A 215 17.95 -16.05 -1.99
CA GLU A 215 18.86 -15.70 -3.08
C GLU A 215 19.55 -14.33 -2.89
N LEU A 216 19.05 -13.51 -1.98
CA LEU A 216 19.51 -12.14 -1.79
C LEU A 216 20.98 -12.07 -1.36
N GLY A 217 21.80 -11.52 -2.27
CA GLY A 217 23.25 -11.44 -2.16
C GLY A 217 24.00 -12.61 -2.80
N ARG A 218 23.33 -13.70 -3.20
CA ARG A 218 23.92 -14.81 -3.98
C ARG A 218 23.70 -14.62 -5.48
N THR A 219 22.54 -14.08 -5.88
CA THR A 219 22.20 -13.82 -7.27
C THR A 219 22.49 -12.36 -7.64
N ALA A 220 23.35 -12.15 -8.64
CA ALA A 220 23.78 -10.81 -9.04
C ALA A 220 22.60 -9.94 -9.53
N GLY A 221 22.53 -8.69 -9.05
CA GLY A 221 21.51 -7.71 -9.45
C GLY A 221 20.18 -7.87 -8.73
N LEU A 222 19.99 -8.90 -7.90
CA LEU A 222 18.75 -9.12 -7.15
C LEU A 222 18.49 -8.02 -6.11
N GLU A 223 19.56 -7.45 -5.56
CA GLU A 223 19.54 -6.33 -4.61
C GLU A 223 19.05 -5.01 -5.24
N THR A 224 19.10 -4.87 -6.57
CA THR A 224 18.68 -3.65 -7.27
C THR A 224 17.20 -3.63 -7.63
N LEU A 225 16.56 -4.81 -7.63
CA LEU A 225 15.16 -5.00 -8.00
C LEU A 225 14.17 -4.28 -7.12
N SER A 226 14.57 -4.12 -5.87
CA SER A 226 13.65 -3.69 -4.86
C SER A 226 13.53 -2.16 -4.85
N HIS A 227 14.54 -1.40 -5.29
CA HIS A 227 14.65 -0.01 -4.82
C HIS A 227 15.21 1.07 -5.77
N ARG A 228 15.57 0.81 -7.03
CA ARG A 228 15.98 1.90 -7.95
C ARG A 228 15.37 1.78 -9.34
N ALA A 229 14.71 2.85 -9.77
CA ALA A 229 14.42 3.05 -11.18
C ALA A 229 15.75 3.07 -11.95
N GLY A 230 15.82 2.30 -13.03
CA GLY A 230 16.98 2.36 -13.93
C GLY A 230 17.12 3.77 -14.50
N PRO A 231 18.34 4.31 -14.64
CA PRO A 231 18.52 5.60 -15.29
C PRO A 231 18.06 5.49 -16.75
N PHE A 232 17.15 6.39 -17.13
CA PHE A 232 16.68 6.55 -18.50
C PHE A 232 16.42 8.02 -18.77
N ASP A 233 17.28 8.65 -19.56
CA ASP A 233 16.99 9.96 -20.13
C ASP A 233 16.01 9.75 -21.28
N VAL A 234 14.91 10.49 -21.30
CA VAL A 234 13.85 10.33 -22.30
C VAL A 234 14.10 11.36 -23.41
N PRO A 235 14.60 10.96 -24.61
CA PRO A 235 14.73 11.90 -25.72
C PRO A 235 13.38 12.54 -26.03
N ARG A 236 13.36 13.83 -26.36
CA ARG A 236 12.10 14.55 -26.62
C ARG A 236 11.58 14.30 -28.02
N GLU A 237 12.47 13.99 -28.95
CA GLU A 237 12.21 13.74 -30.36
C GLU A 237 11.46 12.42 -30.53
N PRO A 238 10.29 12.39 -31.21
CA PRO A 238 9.52 11.15 -31.37
C PRO A 238 10.29 10.09 -32.15
N LEU A 239 10.06 8.81 -31.83
CA LEU A 239 10.67 7.68 -32.55
C LEU A 239 10.27 7.66 -34.03
N GLU A 240 9.01 7.99 -34.32
CA GLU A 240 8.43 7.96 -35.68
C GLU A 240 7.78 9.32 -35.98
N PRO A 241 8.56 10.36 -36.32
CA PRO A 241 8.05 11.72 -36.42
C PRO A 241 6.86 11.87 -37.38
N ASP A 242 6.85 11.10 -38.47
CA ASP A 242 5.84 11.18 -39.53
C ASP A 242 4.47 10.63 -39.09
N ASP A 243 4.44 9.72 -38.12
CA ASP A 243 3.21 9.12 -37.59
C ASP A 243 2.53 9.99 -36.50
N TRP A 244 3.20 11.08 -36.09
CA TRP A 244 2.74 11.95 -35.00
C TRP A 244 2.54 13.41 -35.45
N PRO A 245 1.55 13.71 -36.30
CA PRO A 245 1.31 15.07 -36.83
C PRO A 245 1.02 16.10 -35.73
N ASN A 246 0.57 15.64 -34.56
CA ASN A 246 0.24 16.47 -33.40
C ASN A 246 1.37 16.61 -32.37
N ARG A 247 2.60 16.14 -32.67
CA ARG A 247 3.75 16.09 -31.74
C ARG A 247 4.06 17.41 -31.03
N ASP A 248 3.84 18.53 -31.71
CA ASP A 248 4.15 19.87 -31.23
C ASP A 248 3.03 20.52 -30.40
N LEU A 249 1.89 19.83 -30.23
CA LEU A 249 0.78 20.33 -29.42
C LEU A 249 1.10 20.25 -27.92
N TRP A 250 0.63 21.26 -27.18
CA TRP A 250 0.81 21.39 -25.73
C TRP A 250 0.31 20.16 -24.95
N VAL A 251 -0.86 19.62 -25.33
CA VAL A 251 -1.39 18.37 -24.78
C VAL A 251 -1.34 17.31 -25.87
N ASN A 252 -0.42 16.37 -25.75
CA ASN A 252 -0.31 15.28 -26.71
C ASN A 252 -0.04 13.93 -26.02
N LYS A 253 -1.05 13.06 -26.08
CA LYS A 253 -0.99 11.68 -25.57
C LYS A 253 0.06 10.83 -26.28
N HIS A 254 0.39 11.15 -27.53
CA HIS A 254 1.38 10.45 -28.32
C HIS A 254 2.78 10.53 -27.71
N ARG A 255 3.12 11.65 -27.06
CA ARG A 255 4.40 11.80 -26.34
C ARG A 255 4.53 10.82 -25.16
N VAL A 256 3.42 10.50 -24.49
CA VAL A 256 3.40 9.53 -23.39
C VAL A 256 3.62 8.13 -23.92
N TYR A 257 2.92 7.73 -24.98
CA TYR A 257 3.11 6.42 -25.61
C TYR A 257 4.53 6.25 -26.16
N ASP A 258 5.01 7.24 -26.89
CA ASP A 258 6.37 7.27 -27.42
C ASP A 258 7.42 7.18 -26.30
N SER A 259 7.23 7.88 -25.17
CA SER A 259 8.09 7.74 -23.98
C SER A 259 8.14 6.31 -23.44
N TYR A 260 7.00 5.62 -23.32
CA TYR A 260 6.97 4.22 -22.86
C TYR A 260 7.61 3.27 -23.88
N THR A 261 7.39 3.48 -25.17
CA THR A 261 8.03 2.70 -26.24
C THR A 261 9.54 2.84 -26.20
N LYS A 262 10.06 4.06 -26.03
CA LYS A 262 11.50 4.35 -25.89
C LYS A 262 12.10 3.63 -24.69
N GLN A 263 11.43 3.64 -23.54
CA GLN A 263 11.86 2.89 -22.35
C GLN A 263 11.91 1.38 -22.66
N ALA A 264 10.85 0.83 -23.26
CA ALA A 264 10.81 -0.58 -23.61
C ALA A 264 11.97 -0.97 -24.54
N ILE A 265 12.23 -0.20 -25.59
CA ILE A 265 13.37 -0.43 -26.51
C ILE A 265 14.70 -0.38 -25.75
N ALA A 266 14.91 0.63 -24.90
CA ALA A 266 16.16 0.83 -24.19
C ALA A 266 16.49 -0.27 -23.18
N PHE A 267 15.48 -0.95 -22.64
CA PHE A 267 15.67 -2.03 -21.65
C PHE A 267 15.52 -3.44 -22.23
N ARG A 268 14.84 -3.62 -23.37
CA ARG A 268 14.62 -4.94 -24.00
C ARG A 268 15.90 -5.64 -24.46
N GLY A 269 16.95 -4.88 -24.80
CA GLY A 269 18.21 -5.41 -25.35
C GLY A 269 19.42 -5.35 -24.42
N ARG A 270 19.25 -5.01 -23.15
CA ARG A 270 20.39 -4.97 -22.20
C ARG A 270 20.83 -6.39 -21.84
N ASP A 271 22.14 -6.57 -21.68
CA ASP A 271 22.76 -7.81 -21.19
C ASP A 271 23.62 -7.51 -19.94
N PRO A 272 23.33 -8.12 -18.78
CA PRO A 272 22.17 -8.97 -18.52
C PRO A 272 20.87 -8.18 -18.59
N MET A 273 19.81 -8.83 -19.08
CA MET A 273 18.48 -8.23 -19.10
C MET A 273 18.11 -7.82 -17.68
N PRO A 274 17.81 -6.53 -17.43
CA PRO A 274 17.50 -6.06 -16.10
C PRO A 274 16.31 -6.85 -15.57
N LEU A 275 16.40 -7.21 -14.31
CA LEU A 275 15.39 -8.02 -13.69
C LEU A 275 14.15 -7.12 -13.56
N LEU A 276 13.08 -7.40 -14.30
CA LEU A 276 11.86 -6.60 -14.28
C LEU A 276 10.99 -7.03 -13.10
N LEU A 277 10.44 -6.06 -12.38
CA LEU A 277 9.33 -6.32 -11.46
C LEU A 277 8.17 -6.91 -12.28
N PRO A 278 7.45 -7.89 -11.73
CA PRO A 278 6.25 -8.40 -12.39
C PRO A 278 5.26 -7.25 -12.63
N ALA A 279 4.45 -7.36 -13.69
CA ALA A 279 3.34 -6.44 -13.91
C ALA A 279 2.46 -6.39 -12.65
N TRP A 280 2.09 -5.18 -12.22
CA TRP A 280 1.18 -5.02 -11.09
C TRP A 280 -0.16 -5.69 -11.44
N PRO A 281 -0.64 -6.70 -10.66
CA PRO A 281 -1.83 -7.46 -11.02
C PRO A 281 -3.10 -6.60 -11.17
N GLY A 282 -3.15 -5.45 -10.49
CA GLY A 282 -4.27 -4.51 -10.55
C GLY A 282 -4.25 -3.56 -11.74
N LEU A 283 -3.19 -3.52 -12.55
CA LEU A 283 -3.07 -2.57 -13.67
C LEU A 283 -4.03 -2.95 -14.81
N ASP A 284 -4.17 -4.25 -15.08
CA ASP A 284 -5.03 -4.79 -16.13
C ASP A 284 -6.28 -5.53 -15.58
N GLY A 285 -6.36 -5.69 -14.26
CA GLY A 285 -7.45 -6.44 -13.59
C GLY A 285 -8.75 -5.65 -13.36
N GLY A 286 -8.82 -4.38 -13.79
CA GLY A 286 -10.03 -3.53 -13.71
C GLY A 286 -10.51 -3.16 -12.29
N THR A 287 -9.92 -3.71 -11.23
CA THR A 287 -10.34 -3.56 -9.83
C THR A 287 -10.13 -2.16 -9.25
N HIS A 288 -9.16 -1.40 -9.76
CA HIS A 288 -8.84 -0.05 -9.28
C HIS A 288 -9.19 1.03 -10.30
N GLY A 289 -10.05 0.68 -11.28
CA GLY A 289 -10.29 1.49 -12.46
C GLY A 289 -9.11 1.46 -13.42
N HIS A 290 -9.38 1.74 -14.69
CA HIS A 290 -8.33 1.99 -15.65
C HIS A 290 -7.63 3.27 -15.23
N TRP A 291 -6.34 3.21 -14.88
CA TRP A 291 -5.50 4.39 -14.73
C TRP A 291 -5.26 4.95 -16.14
N GLY A 292 -6.32 5.52 -16.71
CA GLY A 292 -6.28 6.17 -18.00
C GLY A 292 -5.27 7.31 -17.94
N SER A 293 -4.68 7.61 -19.09
CA SER A 293 -3.69 8.68 -19.31
C SER A 293 -4.20 10.11 -19.01
N ILE A 294 -5.34 10.25 -18.34
CA ILE A 294 -6.09 11.48 -18.20
C ILE A 294 -6.70 11.52 -16.78
N PRO A 295 -6.35 12.49 -15.92
CA PRO A 295 -6.92 12.63 -14.60
C PRO A 295 -8.42 12.96 -14.67
N TRP A 296 -9.17 12.63 -13.62
CA TRP A 296 -10.63 12.85 -13.54
C TRP A 296 -11.03 14.30 -13.85
N SER A 297 -10.22 15.27 -13.44
CA SER A 297 -10.42 16.70 -13.71
C SER A 297 -10.41 17.10 -15.18
N THR A 298 -9.80 16.30 -16.06
CA THR A 298 -9.82 16.53 -17.52
C THR A 298 -10.95 15.76 -18.20
N TRP A 299 -11.47 14.72 -17.55
CA TRP A 299 -12.71 14.06 -17.95
C TRP A 299 -13.95 14.88 -17.59
N ASP A 300 -13.89 15.62 -16.49
CA ASP A 300 -14.94 16.50 -15.98
C ASP A 300 -14.96 17.87 -16.69
N ASP A 301 -15.05 17.86 -18.03
CA ASP A 301 -14.99 19.08 -18.84
C ASP A 301 -15.73 18.94 -20.18
N GLU A 302 -16.34 20.03 -20.62
CA GLU A 302 -17.06 20.24 -21.89
C GLU A 302 -16.13 20.53 -23.08
N ARG A 303 -14.80 20.67 -22.87
CA ARG A 303 -13.82 20.97 -23.95
C ARG A 303 -13.88 20.00 -25.14
N ARG A 304 -14.39 18.77 -24.96
CA ARG A 304 -14.64 17.85 -26.08
C ARG A 304 -15.56 18.48 -27.13
N ASN A 305 -16.58 19.23 -26.73
CA ASN A 305 -17.51 19.90 -27.63
C ASN A 305 -16.82 20.95 -28.54
N LYS A 306 -15.60 21.39 -28.20
CA LYS A 306 -14.80 22.33 -28.98
C LYS A 306 -13.89 21.64 -30.01
N GLY A 307 -13.73 20.33 -29.92
CA GLY A 307 -12.93 19.55 -30.86
C GLY A 307 -13.78 19.03 -32.02
N ASP A 308 -13.14 18.78 -33.16
CA ASP A 308 -13.78 18.10 -34.28
C ASP A 308 -14.28 16.71 -33.82
N GLN A 309 -15.59 16.51 -33.91
CA GLN A 309 -16.25 15.28 -33.50
C GLN A 309 -16.41 14.27 -34.65
N GLY A 310 -15.94 14.63 -35.85
CA GLY A 310 -16.10 13.83 -37.06
C GLY A 310 -17.56 13.67 -37.49
N SER A 311 -17.82 12.65 -38.29
CA SER A 311 -19.13 12.34 -38.86
C SER A 311 -19.90 11.21 -38.15
N LEU A 312 -19.26 10.56 -37.15
CA LEU A 312 -19.79 9.37 -36.49
C LEU A 312 -19.47 9.37 -34.99
N GLN A 313 -20.47 9.08 -34.14
CA GLN A 313 -20.30 8.88 -32.71
C GLN A 313 -21.08 7.65 -32.21
N CYS A 314 -20.38 6.66 -31.64
CA CYS A 314 -20.99 5.46 -31.07
C CYS A 314 -20.99 5.48 -29.53
N TRP A 315 -22.11 5.90 -28.93
CA TRP A 315 -22.26 6.10 -27.48
C TRP A 315 -23.73 5.83 -27.09
N PRO A 316 -24.02 5.37 -25.86
CA PRO A 316 -25.38 5.33 -25.35
C PRO A 316 -26.04 6.71 -25.47
N LEU A 317 -27.26 6.75 -26.00
CA LEU A 317 -27.96 8.01 -26.27
C LEU A 317 -29.30 8.06 -25.54
N ALA A 318 -29.48 9.05 -24.69
CA ALA A 318 -30.76 9.35 -24.06
C ALA A 318 -31.58 10.30 -24.94
N LEU A 319 -32.79 9.89 -25.34
CA LEU A 319 -33.71 10.62 -26.20
C LEU A 319 -35.11 10.66 -25.58
N GLY A 320 -35.55 11.80 -25.06
CA GLY A 320 -36.96 11.97 -24.65
C GLY A 320 -37.50 10.90 -23.69
N GLY A 321 -36.69 10.49 -22.70
CA GLY A 321 -37.07 9.48 -21.69
C GLY A 321 -36.77 8.03 -22.04
N ARG A 322 -36.20 7.74 -23.22
CA ARG A 322 -35.67 6.41 -23.58
C ARG A 322 -34.16 6.46 -23.80
N THR A 323 -33.49 5.33 -23.63
CA THR A 323 -32.04 5.21 -23.88
C THR A 323 -31.81 4.18 -24.96
N VAL A 324 -31.01 4.53 -25.98
CA VAL A 324 -30.51 3.62 -27.00
C VAL A 324 -29.08 3.22 -26.59
N PRO A 325 -28.85 2.03 -26.00
CA PRO A 325 -27.58 1.70 -25.36
C PRO A 325 -26.42 1.57 -26.36
N ARG A 326 -26.71 1.15 -27.59
CA ARG A 326 -25.73 0.94 -28.65
C ARG A 326 -25.91 1.92 -29.82
N ALA A 327 -26.33 3.15 -29.52
CA ALA A 327 -26.61 4.14 -30.56
C ALA A 327 -25.38 4.45 -31.42
N VAL A 328 -25.63 4.48 -32.73
CA VAL A 328 -24.70 4.91 -33.78
C VAL A 328 -25.22 6.24 -34.31
N ASN A 329 -24.60 7.34 -33.88
CA ASN A 329 -25.01 8.70 -34.24
C ASN A 329 -24.24 9.17 -35.47
N LEU A 330 -24.96 9.49 -36.53
CA LEU A 330 -24.41 9.94 -37.80
C LEU A 330 -24.71 11.41 -38.01
N ARG A 331 -23.72 12.17 -38.44
CA ARG A 331 -23.92 13.55 -38.93
C ARG A 331 -24.13 13.49 -40.44
N LEU A 332 -25.21 14.08 -40.92
CA LEU A 332 -25.70 14.01 -42.28
C LEU A 332 -25.67 15.40 -42.94
N GLY A 333 -25.37 15.42 -44.24
CA GLY A 333 -25.21 16.65 -45.03
C GLY A 333 -23.76 17.15 -45.04
N ASP A 334 -23.38 17.86 -46.12
CA ASP A 334 -22.00 18.32 -46.36
C ASP A 334 -21.48 19.28 -45.28
N THR A 335 -22.39 20.01 -44.64
CA THR A 335 -22.13 20.95 -43.54
C THR A 335 -22.60 20.40 -42.18
N GLY A 336 -23.14 19.18 -42.14
CA GLY A 336 -23.58 18.52 -40.92
C GLY A 336 -24.86 19.08 -40.28
N GLU A 337 -25.80 19.50 -41.13
CA GLU A 337 -27.05 20.18 -40.75
C GLU A 337 -27.99 19.27 -39.95
N LEU A 338 -27.90 17.96 -40.20
CA LEU A 338 -28.71 16.93 -39.59
C LEU A 338 -27.85 15.93 -38.82
N ALA A 339 -28.43 15.33 -37.79
CA ALA A 339 -27.88 14.17 -37.12
C ALA A 339 -28.98 13.13 -36.90
N ALA A 340 -28.60 11.86 -36.99
CA ALA A 340 -29.52 10.72 -36.87
C ALA A 340 -28.93 9.66 -35.94
N CYS A 341 -29.78 9.05 -35.13
CA CYS A 341 -29.44 7.94 -34.24
C CYS A 341 -29.92 6.63 -34.84
N PHE A 342 -28.99 5.78 -35.30
CA PHE A 342 -29.27 4.40 -35.70
C PHE A 342 -29.12 3.46 -34.50
N ASN A 343 -30.12 2.61 -34.27
CA ASN A 343 -30.07 1.57 -33.25
C ASN A 343 -29.76 0.21 -33.91
N PRO A 344 -28.58 -0.39 -33.66
CA PRO A 344 -28.22 -1.69 -34.25
C PRO A 344 -29.00 -2.87 -33.64
N ASP A 345 -29.67 -2.70 -32.50
CA ASP A 345 -30.55 -3.73 -31.92
C ASP A 345 -31.86 -3.85 -32.71
N THR A 346 -32.42 -2.72 -33.15
CA THR A 346 -33.71 -2.67 -33.85
C THR A 346 -33.55 -2.51 -35.37
N LEU A 347 -32.34 -2.21 -35.83
CA LEU A 347 -32.01 -1.88 -37.23
C LEU A 347 -32.79 -0.68 -37.77
N GLN A 348 -33.10 0.30 -36.91
CA GLN A 348 -33.92 1.46 -37.25
C GLN A 348 -33.23 2.77 -36.87
N PHE A 349 -33.58 3.84 -37.58
CA PHE A 349 -33.29 5.21 -37.16
C PHE A 349 -34.33 5.65 -36.14
N GLU A 350 -33.93 5.75 -34.87
CA GLU A 350 -34.86 6.05 -33.78
C GLU A 350 -35.08 7.55 -33.56
N ALA A 351 -34.15 8.39 -34.01
CA ALA A 351 -34.31 9.84 -33.98
C ALA A 351 -33.48 10.53 -35.06
N VAL A 352 -33.96 11.71 -35.46
CA VAL A 352 -33.29 12.66 -36.34
C VAL A 352 -33.49 14.07 -35.76
N TRP A 353 -32.46 14.90 -35.78
CA TRP A 353 -32.51 16.27 -35.29
C TRP A 353 -31.57 17.18 -36.10
N THR A 354 -31.71 18.50 -35.94
CA THR A 354 -30.86 19.52 -36.57
C THR A 354 -29.87 20.10 -35.58
N GLY A 355 -28.79 20.72 -36.07
CA GLY A 355 -27.81 21.42 -35.24
C GLY A 355 -26.58 20.59 -34.85
N GLY A 356 -26.29 19.51 -35.59
CA GLY A 356 -25.11 18.68 -35.38
C GLY A 356 -25.26 17.68 -34.22
N PHE A 357 -24.14 17.22 -33.66
CA PHE A 357 -24.16 16.25 -32.56
C PHE A 357 -24.58 16.90 -31.24
N LEU A 358 -25.19 16.10 -30.35
CA LEU A 358 -25.49 16.54 -28.99
C LEU A 358 -24.20 16.91 -28.24
N THR A 359 -24.28 17.94 -27.41
CA THR A 359 -23.16 18.37 -26.57
C THR A 359 -23.00 17.44 -25.37
N PHE A 360 -21.78 17.03 -25.07
CA PHE A 360 -21.45 16.28 -23.87
C PHE A 360 -21.48 17.20 -22.65
N GLY A 361 -22.13 16.77 -21.57
CA GLY A 361 -21.99 17.43 -20.27
C GLY A 361 -20.58 17.25 -19.68
N LYS A 362 -20.29 17.99 -18.61
CA LYS A 362 -19.01 17.89 -17.88
C LYS A 362 -18.82 16.50 -17.26
N HIS A 363 -19.87 15.98 -16.62
CA HIS A 363 -19.85 14.65 -16.00
C HIS A 363 -20.21 13.55 -17.01
N ARG A 364 -19.41 12.49 -17.08
CA ARG A 364 -19.56 11.38 -18.06
C ARG A 364 -19.74 10.01 -17.40
N TYR A 365 -20.44 9.95 -16.28
CA TYR A 365 -20.73 8.72 -15.53
C TYR A 365 -22.23 8.54 -15.32
#